data_AF-A0A1G6Z348-F1
#
_entry.id   AF-A0A1G6Z348-F1
#
_cell.length_a   1.000
_cell.length_b   1.000
_cell.length_c   1.000
_cell.angle_alpha   90.00
_cell.angle_beta   90.00
_cell.angle_gamma   90.00
#
_symmetry.space_group_name_H-M   'P 1'
#
loop_
_entity.id
_entity.type
_entity.pdbx_description
1 polymer ?
#
loop_
_entity_poly.entity_id
_entity_poly.type
_entity_poly.pdbx_seq_one_letter_code
_entity_poly.pdbx_strand_id
1 'polypeptide(L)' 'MPFKLNAARRHHIPKQRHRVTNWAEYDTGLCARGSLTVWLTPEAVEAWKAEPRIGTVLHGSV' A
#
# COMPACT_ATOMS: atom_id res chain seq x y z
N MET A 1 15.28 39.68 9.98
CA MET A 1 15.14 38.43 9.20
C MET A 1 16.41 38.20 8.37
N PRO A 2 17.32 37.33 8.82
CA PRO A 2 18.66 37.15 8.24
C PRO A 2 18.65 36.62 6.79
N PHE A 3 17.53 36.06 6.33
CA PHE A 3 17.40 35.50 4.99
C PHE A 3 17.18 36.55 3.88
N LYS A 4 16.90 37.82 4.22
CA LYS A 4 16.59 38.86 3.21
C LYS A 4 17.83 39.49 2.58
N LEU A 5 18.93 39.61 3.33
CA LEU A 5 20.16 40.28 2.85
C LEU A 5 20.83 39.57 1.65
N ASN A 6 20.58 38.27 1.46
CA ASN A 6 21.27 37.44 0.47
C ASN A 6 20.39 36.99 -0.71
N ALA A 7 19.21 37.60 -0.90
CA ALA A 7 18.27 37.21 -1.95
C ALA A 7 18.90 37.26 -3.35
N ALA A 8 19.69 38.31 -3.63
CA ALA A 8 20.39 38.50 -4.90
C ALA A 8 21.60 37.56 -5.10
N ARG A 9 22.00 36.75 -4.11
CA ARG A 9 23.11 35.78 -4.25
C ARG A 9 22.64 34.32 -4.17
N ARG A 10 21.36 34.10 -3.83
CA ARG A 10 20.80 32.77 -3.61
C ARG A 10 20.83 31.87 -4.85
N HIS A 11 20.82 32.45 -6.04
CA HIS A 11 20.93 31.69 -7.30
C HIS A 11 22.31 31.07 -7.52
N HIS A 12 23.35 31.54 -6.82
CA HIS A 12 24.68 30.90 -6.83
C HIS A 12 24.79 29.71 -5.87
N ILE A 13 23.83 29.54 -4.95
CA ILE A 13 23.82 28.41 -4.03
C ILE A 13 23.18 27.23 -4.76
N PRO A 14 23.91 26.15 -5.05
CA PRO A 14 23.34 24.98 -5.69
C PRO A 14 22.22 24.42 -4.79
N LYS A 15 21.04 24.21 -5.38
CA LYS A 15 19.93 23.60 -4.65
C LYS A 15 20.30 22.16 -4.32
N GLN A 16 20.22 21.79 -3.05
CA GLN A 16 20.37 20.40 -2.64
C GLN A 16 19.22 19.59 -3.26
N ARG A 17 19.57 18.61 -4.10
CA ARG A 17 18.61 17.71 -4.74
C ARG A 17 18.62 16.40 -3.97
N HIS A 18 17.66 16.23 -3.08
CA HIS A 18 17.44 14.95 -2.44
C HIS A 18 16.59 14.08 -3.37
N ARG A 19 17.10 12.92 -3.74
CA ARG A 19 16.34 11.87 -4.42
C ARG A 19 16.36 10.65 -3.51
N VAL A 20 15.17 10.22 -3.09
CA VAL A 20 15.02 8.98 -2.33
C VAL A 20 15.28 7.83 -3.30
N THR A 21 16.40 7.12 -3.12
CA THR A 21 16.84 6.02 -3.99
C THR A 21 16.44 4.64 -3.46
N ASN A 22 16.12 4.55 -2.18
CA ASN A 22 15.86 3.30 -1.47
C ASN A 22 14.36 2.99 -1.30
N TRP A 23 13.48 3.64 -2.08
CA TRP A 23 12.03 3.48 -1.91
C TRP A 23 11.59 2.01 -2.05
N ALA A 24 12.16 1.28 -3.02
CA ALA A 24 11.85 -0.13 -3.24
C ALA A 24 12.25 -1.02 -2.04
N GLU A 25 13.39 -0.75 -1.40
CA GLU A 25 13.84 -1.49 -0.22
C GLU A 25 12.95 -1.18 1.00
N TYR A 26 12.58 0.10 1.15
CA TYR A 26 11.67 0.53 2.21
C TYR A 26 10.29 -0.12 2.08
N ASP A 27 9.74 -0.14 0.86
CA ASP A 27 8.45 -0.75 0.53
C ASP A 27 8.46 -2.27 0.75
N THR A 28 9.51 -2.95 0.30
CA THR A 28 9.70 -4.39 0.55
C THR A 28 9.71 -4.70 2.04
N GLY A 29 10.41 -3.89 2.84
CA GLY A 29 10.40 -4.01 4.30
C GLY A 29 9.04 -3.73 4.92
N LEU A 30 8.24 -2.85 4.33
CA LEU A 30 6.88 -2.56 4.77
C LEU A 30 5.93 -3.74 4.48
N CYS A 31 6.00 -4.31 3.28
CA CYS A 31 5.26 -5.52 2.91
C CYS A 31 5.64 -6.71 3.80
N ALA A 32 6.93 -6.89 4.07
CA ALA A 32 7.41 -7.96 4.94
C ALA A 32 6.87 -7.85 6.38
N ARG A 33 6.63 -6.64 6.89
CA ARG A 33 6.02 -6.44 8.22
C ARG A 33 4.56 -6.91 8.30
N GLY A 34 3.84 -6.85 7.19
CA GLY A 34 2.44 -7.30 7.10
C GLY A 34 2.27 -8.71 6.54
N SER A 35 3.35 -9.34 6.08
CA SER A 35 3.31 -10.66 5.47
C SER A 35 3.10 -11.73 6.53
N LEU A 36 1.94 -12.37 6.49
CA LEU A 36 1.61 -13.51 7.34
C LEU A 36 1.29 -14.72 6.47
N THR A 37 1.97 -15.83 6.74
CA THR A 37 1.63 -17.14 6.17
C THR A 37 0.90 -17.95 7.23
N VAL A 38 -0.33 -18.36 6.93
CA VAL A 38 -1.15 -19.21 7.81
C VAL A 38 -1.31 -20.58 7.15
N TRP A 39 -1.13 -21.63 7.95
CA TRP A 39 -1.39 -23.00 7.54
C TRP A 39 -2.80 -23.39 7.98
N LEU A 40 -3.61 -23.85 7.02
CA LEU A 40 -4.95 -24.37 7.26
C LEU A 40 -4.92 -25.88 7.02
N THR A 41 -5.60 -26.64 7.88
CA THR A 41 -5.76 -28.07 7.63
C THR A 41 -6.80 -28.28 6.53
N PRO A 42 -6.76 -29.41 5.79
CA PRO A 42 -7.77 -29.73 4.80
C PRO A 42 -9.20 -29.69 5.38
N GLU A 43 -9.38 -30.13 6.63
CA GLU A 43 -10.67 -30.15 7.32
C GLU A 43 -11.17 -28.74 7.63
N ALA A 44 -10.28 -27.82 8.00
CA ALA A 44 -10.62 -26.41 8.24
C ALA A 44 -11.08 -25.72 6.95
N VAL A 45 -10.47 -26.06 5.80
CA VAL A 45 -10.89 -25.54 4.49
C VAL A 45 -12.27 -26.07 4.10
N GLU A 46 -12.53 -27.37 4.32
CA GLU A 46 -13.84 -27.96 4.04
C GLU A 46 -14.95 -27.38 4.91
N ALA A 47 -14.66 -27.13 6.19
CA ALA A 47 -15.62 -26.52 7.13
C ALA A 47 -15.87 -25.02 6.88
N TRP A 48 -15.00 -24.33 6.11
CA TRP A 48 -15.12 -22.90 5.85
C TRP A 48 -16.20 -22.54 4.83
N LYS A 49 -16.71 -23.52 4.06
CA LYS A 49 -17.70 -23.28 3.01
C LYS A 49 -18.97 -22.64 3.60
N ALA A 50 -19.18 -21.36 3.29
CA ALA A 50 -20.40 -20.66 3.65
C ALA A 50 -21.59 -21.25 2.91
N GLU A 51 -22.74 -21.31 3.58
CA GLU A 51 -23.98 -21.75 2.96
C GLU A 51 -24.31 -20.86 1.76
N PRO A 52 -24.72 -21.43 0.61
CA PRO A 52 -25.07 -20.64 -0.56
C PRO A 52 -26.15 -19.63 -0.16
N ARG A 53 -25.85 -18.33 -0.30
CA ARG A 53 -26.89 -17.31 -0.22
C ARG A 53 -27.80 -17.53 -1.41
N ILE A 54 -28.92 -18.23 -1.19
CA ILE A 54 -29.99 -18.34 -2.17
C ILE A 54 -30.60 -16.95 -2.32
N GLY A 55 -30.01 -16.14 -3.18
CA GLY A 55 -30.69 -15.01 -3.79
C GLY A 55 -31.67 -15.60 -4.78
N THR A 56 -32.91 -15.83 -4.36
CA THR A 56 -34.00 -16.17 -5.27
C THR A 56 -34.18 -14.98 -6.21
N VAL A 57 -33.46 -14.97 -7.34
CA VAL A 57 -33.78 -14.08 -8.44
C VAL A 57 -35.05 -14.66 -9.05
N LEU A 58 -36.19 -14.12 -8.63
CA LEU A 58 -37.44 -14.31 -9.35
C LEU A 58 -37.26 -13.64 -10.72
N HIS A 59 -36.83 -14.43 -11.71
CA HIS A 59 -36.90 -14.02 -13.10
C HIS A 59 -38.37 -14.06 -13.51
N GLY A 60 -39.07 -12.94 -13.30
CA GLY A 60 -40.39 -12.71 -13.87
C GLY A 60 -40.25 -12.61 -15.38
N SER A 61 -40.86 -13.57 -16.07
CA SER A 61 -40.96 -13.65 -17.52
C SER A 61 -41.53 -12.36 -18.13
N VAL A 62 -41.00 -12.06 -19.33
CA VAL A 62 -41.48 -11.09 -20.33
C VAL A 62 -42.99 -11.22 -20.57
#